data_AF-A0A1A6DSN5-F1
#
_entry.id   AF-A0A1A6DSN5-F1
#
_cell.length_a   1.000
_cell.length_b   1.000
_cell.length_c   1.000
_cell.angle_alpha   90.00
_cell.angle_beta   90.00
_cell.angle_gamma   90.00
#
_symmetry.space_group_name_H-M   'P 1'
#
loop_
_entity.id
_entity.type
_entity.pdbx_description
1 polymer ?
#
loop_
_entity_poly.entity_id
_entity_poly.type
_entity_poly.pdbx_seq_one_letter_code
_entity_poly.pdbx_strand_id
1 'polypeptide(L)'
;MNKLTKIAALFATAAMASAAGAQTIDNWRNGTGDLVWKNGTNELCWRNANWTPATAAQGCDGAIVPAPAPAPAPAPAPAPAAAPAPAPAPAPAPAAAPAPAKVTYAADAFFDFDKAVLKPEGKARLDDLAEKVKGIKLEVVIAVGHTDSTGPDGYNQKLSVRRAEAVKAYLVSKGIDANRIYTEGKGETQPVADNRTREGRAKNRRVEIEVVGTR
;
A
#
# COMPACT_ATOMS: atom_id res chain seq x y z
N MET A 1 -8.10 -15.02 46.70
CA MET A 1 -7.80 -13.62 47.08
C MET A 1 -6.35 -13.56 47.52
N ASN A 2 -5.50 -12.82 46.80
CA ASN A 2 -4.49 -11.91 47.36
C ASN A 2 -3.64 -11.35 46.20
N LYS A 3 -3.92 -10.09 45.89
CA LYS A 3 -3.27 -9.20 44.92
C LYS A 3 -1.88 -8.81 45.44
N LEU A 4 -0.89 -8.65 44.55
CA LEU A 4 0.38 -7.89 44.67
C LEU A 4 1.23 -8.32 43.46
N THR A 5 1.88 -7.51 42.61
CA THR A 5 2.32 -6.11 42.68
C THR A 5 2.61 -5.64 41.24
N LYS A 6 2.29 -4.39 40.90
CA LYS A 6 2.75 -3.72 39.67
C LYS A 6 4.00 -2.88 39.98
N ILE A 7 4.78 -2.60 38.92
CA ILE A 7 5.74 -1.49 38.70
C ILE A 7 7.22 -1.76 39.04
N ALA A 8 8.08 -1.59 38.01
CA ALA A 8 9.37 -0.89 37.94
C ALA A 8 10.35 -1.65 37.01
N ALA A 9 10.52 -1.23 35.74
CA ALA A 9 11.50 -0.24 35.27
C ALA A 9 12.95 -0.75 35.30
N LEU A 10 13.61 -0.80 34.14
CA LEU A 10 14.94 -0.19 33.89
C LEU A 10 15.49 -0.58 32.51
N PHE A 11 15.86 0.46 31.76
CA PHE A 11 16.66 0.42 30.53
C PHE A 11 18.06 -0.14 30.82
N ALA A 12 18.61 -0.95 29.90
CA ALA A 12 20.04 -1.23 29.84
C ALA A 12 20.52 -1.03 28.40
N THR A 13 21.32 0.01 28.21
CA THR A 13 22.07 0.36 26.98
C THR A 13 23.53 -0.06 27.11
N ALA A 14 24.18 -0.18 25.93
CA ALA A 14 25.63 -0.25 25.63
C ALA A 14 26.29 -1.65 25.68
N ALA A 15 27.22 -2.03 24.79
CA ALA A 15 28.22 -1.23 24.08
C ALA A 15 28.59 -1.76 22.67
N MET A 16 29.10 -0.85 21.82
CA MET A 16 29.63 -1.07 20.47
C MET A 16 31.12 -1.49 20.49
N ALA A 17 31.57 -2.21 19.45
CA ALA A 17 32.96 -2.23 19.03
C ALA A 17 33.04 -2.17 17.49
N SER A 18 33.30 -1.00 16.92
CA SER A 18 33.74 -0.87 15.52
C SER A 18 35.26 -0.85 15.50
N ALA A 19 35.86 -1.86 14.86
CA ALA A 19 37.30 -1.91 14.62
C ALA A 19 37.72 -0.79 13.66
N ALA A 20 38.63 0.10 14.08
CA ALA A 20 39.27 1.05 13.20
C ALA A 20 40.36 0.34 12.39
N GLY A 21 40.06 -0.02 11.14
CA GLY A 21 41.06 -0.49 10.19
C GLY A 21 41.98 0.65 9.74
N ALA A 22 43.28 0.37 9.60
CA ALA A 22 44.23 1.30 9.01
C ALA A 22 43.78 1.67 7.59
N GLN A 23 43.62 2.97 7.33
CA GLN A 23 43.12 3.46 6.04
C GLN A 23 44.30 3.61 5.07
N THR A 24 44.14 3.12 3.83
CA THR A 24 45.13 3.29 2.77
C THR A 24 45.19 4.76 2.36
N ILE A 25 46.39 5.35 2.32
CA ILE A 25 46.62 6.73 1.90
C ILE A 25 47.44 6.73 0.60
N ASP A 26 46.84 7.20 -0.50
CA ASP A 26 47.44 7.18 -1.84
C ASP A 26 48.03 8.54 -2.28
N ASN A 27 48.37 9.38 -1.30
CA ASN A 27 49.16 10.58 -1.53
C ASN A 27 50.67 10.26 -1.53
N TRP A 28 51.46 11.01 -2.30
CA TRP A 28 52.91 10.92 -2.25
C TRP A 28 53.42 11.38 -0.88
N ARG A 29 54.27 10.56 -0.25
CA ARG A 29 54.78 10.75 1.10
C ARG A 29 56.29 10.62 1.11
N ASN A 30 56.94 11.16 2.15
CA ASN A 30 58.36 10.90 2.41
C ASN A 30 58.60 9.42 2.76
N GLY A 31 59.87 8.99 2.82
CA GLY A 31 60.23 7.59 3.04
C GLY A 31 59.76 6.98 4.37
N THR A 32 59.39 7.79 5.37
CA THR A 32 58.83 7.31 6.65
C THR A 32 57.31 7.30 6.66
N GLY A 33 56.67 7.88 5.65
CA GLY A 33 55.23 8.04 5.58
C GLY A 33 54.71 9.26 6.37
N ASP A 34 55.39 9.79 7.35
CA ASP A 34 54.76 10.78 8.25
C ASP A 34 54.39 12.12 7.58
N LEU A 35 55.00 12.42 6.42
CA LEU A 35 54.80 13.69 5.72
C LEU A 35 54.26 13.48 4.31
N VAL A 36 53.13 14.12 4.01
CA VAL A 36 52.51 14.18 2.68
C VAL A 36 53.06 15.37 1.91
N TRP A 37 53.51 15.14 0.67
CA TRP A 37 54.07 16.18 -0.17
C TRP A 37 52.99 17.11 -0.72
N LYS A 38 53.24 18.41 -0.70
CA LYS A 38 52.32 19.46 -1.17
C LYS A 38 52.90 20.25 -2.34
N ASN A 39 52.05 20.94 -3.08
CA ASN A 39 52.47 21.88 -4.12
C ASN A 39 53.13 23.13 -3.50
N GLY A 40 53.74 23.99 -4.32
CA GLY A 40 54.49 25.16 -3.85
C GLY A 40 53.68 26.17 -3.03
N THR A 41 52.35 26.18 -3.16
CA THR A 41 51.45 27.04 -2.37
C THR A 41 50.91 26.36 -1.09
N ASN A 42 51.26 25.09 -0.84
CA ASN A 42 50.78 24.25 0.26
C ASN A 42 49.26 24.00 0.29
N GLU A 43 48.55 24.29 -0.79
CA GLU A 43 47.09 24.18 -0.88
C GLU A 43 46.63 22.82 -1.41
N LEU A 44 47.47 22.13 -2.18
CA LEU A 44 47.15 20.84 -2.80
C LEU A 44 48.21 19.78 -2.48
N CYS A 45 47.77 18.53 -2.28
CA CYS A 45 48.66 17.42 -2.00
C CYS A 45 48.93 16.60 -3.26
N TRP A 46 50.17 16.15 -3.44
CA TRP A 46 50.55 15.30 -4.56
C TRP A 46 49.93 13.90 -4.41
N ARG A 47 49.46 13.35 -5.53
CA ARG A 47 48.67 12.10 -5.61
C ARG A 47 49.42 11.07 -6.43
N ASN A 48 49.38 9.80 -6.03
CA ASN A 48 49.95 8.71 -6.83
C ASN A 48 48.93 8.18 -7.85
N ALA A 49 49.33 7.20 -8.67
CA ALA A 49 48.50 6.67 -9.76
C ALA A 49 47.22 5.94 -9.28
N ASN A 50 47.17 5.52 -8.02
CA ASN A 50 46.07 4.75 -7.43
C ASN A 50 45.12 5.63 -6.59
N TRP A 51 45.33 6.95 -6.57
CA TRP A 51 44.61 7.85 -5.69
C TRP A 51 43.10 7.93 -6.00
N THR A 52 42.30 7.94 -4.94
CA THR A 52 40.86 8.26 -4.98
C THR A 52 40.49 9.21 -3.84
N PRO A 53 39.32 9.89 -3.89
CA PRO A 53 38.88 10.74 -2.78
C PRO A 53 38.76 10.02 -1.44
N ALA A 54 38.51 8.71 -1.44
CA ALA A 54 38.41 7.90 -0.22
C ALA A 54 39.77 7.57 0.41
N THR A 55 40.86 7.64 -0.37
CA THR A 55 42.24 7.36 0.09
C THR A 55 43.07 8.62 0.23
N ALA A 56 42.41 9.78 0.30
CA ALA A 56 43.04 11.07 0.47
C ALA A 56 43.54 11.27 1.91
N ALA A 57 44.75 11.81 2.04
CA ALA A 57 45.32 12.15 3.32
C ALA A 57 44.51 13.25 4.02
N GLN A 58 44.32 13.10 5.32
CA GLN A 58 43.61 14.07 6.14
C GLN A 58 44.26 15.46 6.04
N GLY A 59 43.46 16.49 5.77
CA GLY A 59 43.95 17.88 5.63
C GLY A 59 44.51 18.24 4.24
N CYS A 60 44.32 17.37 3.25
CA CYS A 60 44.61 17.64 1.85
C CYS A 60 43.32 17.92 1.05
N ASP A 61 43.45 18.70 -0.03
CA ASP A 61 42.46 18.87 -1.10
C ASP A 61 41.08 19.40 -0.67
N GLY A 62 41.07 20.32 0.32
CA GLY A 62 39.97 21.26 0.56
C GLY A 62 38.66 20.71 1.12
N ALA A 63 38.42 19.40 1.15
CA ALA A 63 37.21 18.84 1.73
C ALA A 63 37.36 17.33 2.05
N ILE A 64 37.92 17.02 3.22
CA ILE A 64 37.61 15.77 3.91
C ILE A 64 36.98 16.17 5.24
N VAL A 65 35.68 16.44 5.21
CA VAL A 65 34.86 16.43 6.41
C VAL A 65 34.69 14.95 6.77
N PRO A 66 35.20 14.45 7.90
CA PRO A 66 34.84 13.12 8.38
C PRO A 66 33.31 13.07 8.47
N ALA A 67 32.70 12.06 7.86
CA ALA A 67 31.25 11.89 7.91
C ALA A 67 30.80 11.97 9.38
N PRO A 68 29.96 12.94 9.76
CA PRO A 68 29.58 13.11 11.15
C PRO A 68 28.79 11.89 11.63
N ALA A 69 29.15 11.39 12.81
CA ALA A 69 28.29 10.47 13.56
C ALA A 69 26.89 11.10 13.71
N PRO A 70 25.79 10.36 13.51
CA PRO A 70 24.46 10.96 13.51
C PRO A 70 24.11 11.48 14.92
N ALA A 71 24.10 12.81 15.05
CA ALA A 71 23.49 13.52 16.17
C ALA A 71 21.96 13.68 15.92
N PRO A 72 21.13 13.73 16.97
CA PRO A 72 19.67 13.76 16.82
C PRO A 72 19.22 15.11 16.23
N ALA A 73 18.43 15.05 15.16
CA ALA A 73 17.97 16.25 14.46
C ALA A 73 16.82 16.97 15.21
N PRO A 74 16.80 18.32 15.20
CA PRO A 74 15.66 19.12 15.68
C PRO A 74 14.45 19.01 14.75
N ALA A 75 13.25 19.10 15.32
CA ALA A 75 11.96 18.89 14.63
C ALA A 75 11.64 20.00 13.61
N PRO A 76 11.37 19.67 12.33
CA PRO A 76 10.87 20.63 11.34
C PRO A 76 9.34 20.76 11.38
N ALA A 77 8.84 21.95 11.02
CA ALA A 77 7.41 22.25 10.84
C ALA A 77 6.75 21.33 9.78
N PRO A 78 5.44 21.00 9.90
CA PRO A 78 4.79 20.07 8.99
C PRO A 78 4.56 20.70 7.61
N ALA A 79 5.31 20.22 6.62
CA ALA A 79 5.00 20.36 5.20
C ALA A 79 3.88 19.36 4.79
N PRO A 80 3.15 19.58 3.69
CA PRO A 80 2.03 18.75 3.27
C PRO A 80 2.45 17.29 3.05
N ALA A 81 1.70 16.35 3.63
CA ALA A 81 1.97 14.93 3.47
C ALA A 81 1.92 14.53 1.98
N ALA A 82 3.05 14.09 1.44
CA ALA A 82 3.11 13.37 0.19
C ALA A 82 2.30 12.07 0.31
N ALA A 83 1.53 11.75 -0.73
CA ALA A 83 0.83 10.49 -0.85
C ALA A 83 1.83 9.32 -0.67
N PRO A 84 1.45 8.25 0.05
CA PRO A 84 2.32 7.09 0.20
C PRO A 84 2.64 6.49 -1.17
N ALA A 85 3.91 6.15 -1.37
CA ALA A 85 4.39 5.40 -2.53
C ALA A 85 3.55 4.12 -2.72
N PRO A 86 3.32 3.68 -3.97
CA PRO A 86 2.63 2.43 -4.23
C PRO A 86 3.35 1.28 -3.52
N ALA A 87 2.58 0.47 -2.80
CA ALA A 87 3.08 -0.76 -2.18
C ALA A 87 3.78 -1.64 -3.23
N PRO A 88 4.85 -2.37 -2.87
CA PRO A 88 5.52 -3.27 -3.80
C PRO A 88 4.50 -4.27 -4.36
N ALA A 89 4.56 -4.47 -5.68
CA ALA A 89 3.72 -5.42 -6.38
C ALA A 89 3.82 -6.80 -5.71
N PRO A 90 2.70 -7.52 -5.47
CA PRO A 90 2.76 -8.89 -5.00
C PRO A 90 3.56 -9.74 -6.00
N ALA A 91 4.40 -10.63 -5.46
CA ALA A 91 5.21 -11.58 -6.21
C ALA A 91 4.37 -12.38 -7.23
N PRO A 92 4.97 -12.89 -8.33
CA PRO A 92 4.22 -13.61 -9.35
C PRO A 92 3.61 -14.87 -8.75
N ALA A 93 2.27 -14.95 -8.80
CA ALA A 93 1.53 -16.14 -8.43
C ALA A 93 1.81 -17.30 -9.43
N PRO A 94 1.67 -18.56 -9.00
CA PRO A 94 1.99 -19.76 -9.79
C PRO A 94 1.22 -19.86 -11.11
N ALA A 95 1.77 -20.66 -12.04
CA ALA A 95 1.28 -20.95 -13.40
C ALA A 95 -0.22 -20.78 -13.64
N ALA A 96 -0.53 -20.09 -14.74
CA ALA A 96 -1.86 -19.72 -15.25
C ALA A 96 -3.00 -20.65 -14.81
N ALA A 97 -3.68 -20.24 -13.74
CA ALA A 97 -5.06 -20.62 -13.51
C ALA A 97 -5.93 -20.05 -14.66
N PRO A 98 -7.02 -20.72 -15.05
CA PRO A 98 -7.95 -20.21 -16.05
C PRO A 98 -8.35 -18.77 -15.72
N ALA A 99 -8.31 -17.88 -16.72
CA ALA A 99 -8.49 -16.45 -16.50
C ALA A 99 -9.81 -16.18 -15.75
N PRO A 100 -9.79 -15.44 -14.62
CA PRO A 100 -10.99 -15.11 -13.87
C PRO A 100 -11.97 -14.33 -14.75
N ALA A 101 -13.22 -14.76 -14.80
CA ALA A 101 -14.27 -14.10 -15.58
C ALA A 101 -14.87 -12.92 -14.81
N LYS A 102 -14.25 -11.75 -14.88
CA LYS A 102 -14.81 -10.53 -14.27
C LYS A 102 -16.07 -10.07 -14.99
N VAL A 103 -17.24 -10.40 -14.45
CA VAL A 103 -18.55 -9.96 -14.99
C VAL A 103 -19.10 -8.81 -14.15
N THR A 104 -18.77 -7.57 -14.49
CA THR A 104 -19.30 -6.39 -13.78
C THR A 104 -20.76 -6.14 -14.15
N TYR A 105 -21.68 -6.34 -13.21
CA TYR A 105 -23.07 -5.91 -13.35
C TYR A 105 -23.22 -4.46 -12.84
N ALA A 106 -23.45 -3.50 -13.75
CA ALA A 106 -23.78 -2.13 -13.36
C ALA A 106 -25.27 -2.04 -12.97
N ALA A 107 -25.50 -1.72 -11.72
CA ALA A 107 -26.73 -1.98 -10.99
C ALA A 107 -27.59 -0.73 -10.76
N ASP A 108 -27.78 0.08 -11.79
CA ASP A 108 -28.71 1.22 -11.75
C ASP A 108 -30.15 0.77 -11.35
N ALA A 109 -30.45 -0.53 -11.49
CA ALA A 109 -31.77 -1.13 -11.29
C ALA A 109 -31.91 -2.03 -10.05
N PHE A 110 -30.88 -2.19 -9.20
CA PHE A 110 -30.97 -3.19 -8.11
C PHE A 110 -31.64 -2.66 -6.86
N PHE A 111 -31.52 -1.36 -6.58
CA PHE A 111 -31.98 -0.77 -5.33
C PHE A 111 -32.60 0.61 -5.55
N ASP A 112 -33.64 0.94 -4.78
CA ASP A 112 -34.12 2.31 -4.70
C ASP A 112 -33.17 3.19 -3.86
N PHE A 113 -33.36 4.51 -3.97
CA PHE A 113 -32.66 5.48 -3.12
C PHE A 113 -32.81 5.11 -1.64
N ASP A 114 -31.68 5.12 -0.93
CA ASP A 114 -31.58 4.80 0.50
C ASP A 114 -32.07 3.39 0.93
N LYS A 115 -32.28 2.47 -0.04
CA LYS A 115 -32.70 1.10 0.27
C LYS A 115 -31.61 0.08 -0.05
N ALA A 116 -31.66 -1.02 0.69
CA ALA A 116 -30.88 -2.24 0.46
C ALA A 116 -31.77 -3.44 0.06
N VAL A 117 -33.02 -3.18 -0.34
CA VAL A 117 -33.95 -4.21 -0.83
C VAL A 117 -33.82 -4.33 -2.34
N LEU A 118 -33.57 -5.56 -2.82
CA LEU A 118 -33.45 -5.85 -4.24
C LEU A 118 -34.78 -5.66 -4.98
N LYS A 119 -34.76 -4.84 -6.03
CA LYS A 119 -35.87 -4.66 -6.97
C LYS A 119 -36.05 -5.89 -7.89
N PRO A 120 -37.23 -6.08 -8.48
CA PRO A 120 -37.47 -7.19 -9.42
C PRO A 120 -36.47 -7.23 -10.57
N GLU A 121 -36.11 -6.08 -11.13
CA GLU A 121 -35.14 -5.97 -12.23
C GLU A 121 -33.75 -6.45 -11.78
N GLY A 122 -33.37 -6.13 -10.53
CA GLY A 122 -32.11 -6.60 -9.99
C GLY A 122 -32.07 -8.10 -9.71
N LYS A 123 -33.18 -8.64 -9.19
CA LYS A 123 -33.35 -10.08 -9.03
C LYS A 123 -33.21 -10.82 -10.37
N ALA A 124 -33.80 -10.31 -11.45
CA ALA A 124 -33.68 -10.91 -12.78
C ALA A 124 -32.24 -10.94 -13.31
N ARG A 125 -31.44 -9.89 -13.05
CA ARG A 125 -30.02 -9.87 -13.43
C ARG A 125 -29.17 -10.83 -12.60
N LEU A 126 -29.46 -10.94 -11.31
CA LEU A 126 -28.81 -11.91 -10.42
C LEU A 126 -29.18 -13.35 -10.78
N ASP A 127 -30.38 -13.58 -11.32
CA ASP A 127 -30.79 -14.88 -11.84
C ASP A 127 -29.99 -15.27 -13.09
N ASP A 128 -29.84 -14.36 -14.05
CA ASP A 128 -28.96 -14.56 -15.22
C ASP A 128 -27.50 -14.84 -14.82
N LEU A 129 -26.98 -14.12 -13.82
CA LEU A 129 -25.66 -14.42 -13.26
C LEU A 129 -25.62 -15.83 -12.66
N ALA A 130 -26.61 -16.19 -11.83
CA ALA A 130 -26.69 -17.51 -11.20
C ALA A 130 -26.76 -18.65 -12.23
N GLU A 131 -27.41 -18.43 -13.37
CA GLU A 131 -27.44 -19.40 -14.48
C GLU A 131 -26.07 -19.52 -15.18
N LYS A 132 -25.40 -18.40 -15.43
CA LYS A 132 -24.07 -18.39 -16.08
C LYS A 132 -23.01 -19.07 -15.23
N VAL A 133 -23.08 -18.97 -13.90
CA VAL A 133 -22.09 -19.60 -13.01
C VAL A 133 -22.32 -21.10 -12.81
N LYS A 134 -23.49 -21.66 -13.13
CA LYS A 134 -23.73 -23.12 -13.00
C LYS A 134 -22.82 -23.96 -13.89
N GLY A 135 -22.39 -23.42 -15.03
CA GLY A 135 -21.48 -24.10 -15.97
C GLY A 135 -20.00 -23.81 -15.72
N ILE A 136 -19.65 -23.19 -14.58
CA ILE A 136 -18.28 -22.80 -14.23
C ILE A 136 -17.98 -23.42 -12.87
N LYS A 137 -16.77 -23.97 -12.69
CA LYS A 137 -16.26 -24.32 -11.37
C LYS A 137 -15.97 -23.03 -10.60
N LEU A 138 -16.98 -22.59 -9.86
CA LEU A 138 -16.95 -21.34 -9.12
C LEU A 138 -15.97 -21.43 -7.94
N GLU A 139 -14.98 -20.54 -7.92
CA GLU A 139 -14.01 -20.44 -6.83
C GLU A 139 -14.43 -19.38 -5.82
N VAL A 140 -14.73 -18.17 -6.30
CA VAL A 140 -15.16 -17.05 -5.47
C VAL A 140 -16.05 -16.06 -6.23
N VAL A 141 -17.00 -15.47 -5.52
CA VAL A 141 -17.82 -14.33 -5.95
C VAL A 141 -17.55 -13.19 -4.98
N ILE A 142 -17.24 -12.01 -5.49
CA ILE A 142 -17.02 -10.81 -4.70
C ILE A 142 -18.10 -9.81 -5.07
N ALA A 143 -18.95 -9.44 -4.11
CA ALA A 143 -19.97 -8.42 -4.27
C ALA A 143 -19.53 -7.14 -3.56
N VAL A 144 -19.28 -6.07 -4.32
CA VAL A 144 -18.82 -4.78 -3.81
C VAL A 144 -19.94 -3.74 -3.93
N GLY A 145 -20.46 -3.28 -2.81
CA GLY A 145 -21.49 -2.25 -2.75
C GLY A 145 -20.92 -0.85 -2.84
N HIS A 146 -21.64 0.03 -3.53
CA HIS A 146 -21.34 1.45 -3.65
C HIS A 146 -22.60 2.31 -3.39
N THR A 147 -22.37 3.56 -3.02
CA THR A 147 -23.41 4.59 -2.89
C THR A 147 -23.09 5.79 -3.77
N ASP A 148 -24.07 6.67 -3.92
CA ASP A 148 -23.78 8.04 -4.34
C ASP A 148 -23.22 8.85 -3.16
N SER A 149 -22.83 10.10 -3.42
CA SER A 149 -22.26 10.99 -2.39
C SER A 149 -23.31 11.70 -1.52
N THR A 150 -24.54 11.19 -1.45
CA THR A 150 -25.59 11.82 -0.67
C THR A 150 -25.55 11.29 0.75
N GLY A 151 -25.34 12.17 1.73
CA GLY A 151 -25.33 11.82 3.15
C GLY A 151 -23.92 11.58 3.71
N PRO A 152 -23.81 11.21 5.00
CA PRO A 152 -22.51 11.06 5.65
C PRO A 152 -21.75 9.79 5.23
N ASP A 153 -20.43 9.87 5.12
CA ASP A 153 -19.54 8.76 4.72
C ASP A 153 -19.80 7.48 5.53
N GLY A 154 -19.89 7.60 6.86
CA GLY A 154 -20.12 6.45 7.74
C GLY A 154 -21.49 5.79 7.53
N TYR A 155 -22.49 6.57 7.10
CA TYR A 155 -23.80 6.04 6.70
C TYR A 155 -23.71 5.31 5.37
N ASN A 156 -23.08 5.95 4.37
CA ASN A 156 -22.89 5.41 3.04
C ASN A 156 -22.07 4.12 3.03
N GLN A 157 -21.06 4.04 3.89
CA GLN A 157 -20.30 2.81 4.14
C GLN A 157 -21.22 1.68 4.62
N LYS A 158 -22.03 1.89 5.66
CA LYS A 158 -22.97 0.88 6.17
C LYS A 158 -24.04 0.51 5.13
N LEU A 159 -24.56 1.48 4.38
CA LEU A 159 -25.53 1.22 3.32
C LEU A 159 -24.94 0.35 2.20
N SER A 160 -23.71 0.64 1.79
CA SER A 160 -23.01 -0.14 0.77
C SER A 160 -22.79 -1.60 1.18
N VAL A 161 -22.40 -1.84 2.45
CA VAL A 161 -22.27 -3.20 3.00
C VAL A 161 -23.62 -3.92 3.00
N ARG A 162 -24.69 -3.30 3.51
CA ARG A 162 -26.04 -3.89 3.51
C ARG A 162 -26.54 -4.27 2.11
N ARG A 163 -26.20 -3.48 1.10
CA ARG A 163 -26.54 -3.78 -0.31
C ARG A 163 -25.78 -5.00 -0.83
N ALA A 164 -24.47 -5.10 -0.54
CA ALA A 164 -23.66 -6.26 -0.89
C ALA A 164 -24.17 -7.53 -0.19
N GLU A 165 -24.54 -7.43 1.09
CA GLU A 165 -25.14 -8.52 1.87
C GLU A 165 -26.49 -8.98 1.29
N ALA A 166 -27.34 -8.04 0.83
CA ALA A 166 -28.60 -8.38 0.17
C ALA A 166 -28.38 -9.16 -1.13
N VAL A 167 -27.36 -8.80 -1.92
CA VAL A 167 -26.94 -9.55 -3.11
C VAL A 167 -26.46 -10.95 -2.72
N LYS A 168 -25.60 -11.06 -1.70
CA LYS A 168 -25.15 -12.36 -1.19
C LYS A 168 -26.32 -13.24 -0.76
N ALA A 169 -27.23 -12.73 0.06
CA ALA A 169 -28.39 -13.48 0.53
C ALA A 169 -29.24 -14.00 -0.65
N TYR A 170 -29.41 -13.17 -1.69
CA TYR A 170 -30.14 -13.57 -2.88
C TYR A 170 -29.41 -14.65 -3.68
N LEU A 171 -28.11 -14.51 -3.93
CA LEU A 171 -27.31 -15.52 -4.63
C LEU A 171 -27.26 -16.85 -3.87
N VAL A 172 -27.22 -16.82 -2.53
CA VAL A 172 -27.34 -18.02 -1.69
C VAL A 172 -28.70 -18.69 -1.90
N SER A 173 -29.78 -17.91 -1.95
CA SER A 173 -31.13 -18.46 -2.23
C SER A 173 -31.24 -19.11 -3.62
N LYS A 174 -30.34 -18.78 -4.54
CA LYS A 174 -30.25 -19.38 -5.89
C LYS A 174 -29.34 -20.61 -5.93
N GLY A 175 -28.77 -21.02 -4.80
CA GLY A 175 -27.96 -22.23 -4.66
C GLY A 175 -26.45 -22.03 -4.74
N ILE A 176 -25.96 -20.78 -4.74
CA ILE A 176 -24.52 -20.50 -4.65
C ILE A 176 -24.08 -20.64 -3.18
N ASP A 177 -23.01 -21.39 -2.93
CA ASP A 177 -22.48 -21.58 -1.57
C ASP A 177 -22.09 -20.24 -0.93
N ALA A 178 -22.58 -19.98 0.29
CA ALA A 178 -22.33 -18.74 1.02
C ALA A 178 -20.85 -18.50 1.33
N ASN A 179 -20.03 -19.56 1.44
CA ASN A 179 -18.59 -19.51 1.67
C ASN A 179 -17.81 -19.09 0.42
N ARG A 180 -18.45 -19.18 -0.76
CA ARG A 180 -17.89 -18.69 -2.03
C ARG A 180 -18.17 -17.20 -2.23
N ILE A 181 -19.06 -16.58 -1.45
CA ILE A 181 -19.50 -15.19 -1.66
C ILE A 181 -18.93 -14.29 -0.58
N TYR A 182 -18.08 -13.35 -0.99
CA TYR A 182 -17.54 -12.28 -0.17
C TYR A 182 -18.27 -10.97 -0.48
N THR A 183 -18.49 -10.17 0.56
CA THR A 183 -19.18 -8.90 0.45
C THR A 183 -18.30 -7.80 0.98
N GLU A 184 -18.19 -6.71 0.23
CA GLU A 184 -17.47 -5.52 0.64
C GLU A 184 -18.35 -4.29 0.39
N GLY A 185 -18.22 -3.28 1.24
CA GLY A 185 -18.79 -1.95 1.01
C GLY A 185 -17.68 -0.94 0.78
N LYS A 186 -17.83 -0.07 -0.21
CA LYS A 186 -16.90 1.04 -0.48
C LYS A 186 -17.53 2.42 -0.26
N GLY A 187 -18.78 2.48 0.17
CA GLY A 187 -19.54 3.73 0.27
C GLY A 187 -19.47 4.52 -1.03
N GLU A 188 -19.17 5.81 -0.93
CA GLU A 188 -19.08 6.74 -2.06
C GLU A 188 -17.65 6.91 -2.62
N THR A 189 -16.67 6.19 -2.08
CA THR A 189 -15.23 6.42 -2.35
C THR A 189 -14.77 6.07 -3.77
N GLN A 190 -15.58 5.30 -4.51
CA GLN A 190 -15.27 4.85 -5.87
C GLN A 190 -16.46 5.14 -6.82
N PRO A 191 -16.70 6.42 -7.15
CA PRO A 191 -17.75 6.80 -8.10
C PRO A 191 -17.35 6.44 -9.53
N VAL A 192 -18.30 5.96 -10.32
CA VAL A 192 -18.15 5.67 -11.75
C VAL A 192 -18.75 6.77 -12.64
N ALA A 193 -19.53 7.66 -12.05
CA ALA A 193 -20.15 8.79 -12.72
C ALA A 193 -20.15 10.03 -11.82
N ASP A 194 -20.48 11.18 -12.40
CA ASP A 194 -20.50 12.46 -11.69
C ASP A 194 -21.63 12.51 -10.64
N ASN A 195 -21.25 12.59 -9.36
CA ASN A 195 -22.18 12.72 -8.24
C ASN A 195 -22.95 14.05 -8.22
N ARG A 196 -22.55 15.05 -9.01
CA ARG A 196 -23.24 16.34 -9.08
C ARG A 196 -24.55 16.22 -9.86
N THR A 197 -24.65 15.28 -10.79
CA THR A 197 -25.85 15.04 -11.60
C THR A 197 -26.76 13.97 -10.99
N ARG A 198 -28.07 14.07 -11.22
CA ARG A 198 -29.03 13.05 -10.72
C ARG A 198 -28.76 11.70 -11.37
N GLU A 199 -28.43 11.74 -12.66
CA GLU A 199 -28.13 10.60 -13.52
C GLU A 199 -26.84 9.91 -13.06
N GLY A 200 -25.78 10.68 -12.77
CA GLY A 200 -24.53 10.11 -12.29
C GLY A 200 -24.64 9.53 -10.88
N ARG A 201 -25.40 10.17 -9.96
CA ARG A 201 -25.73 9.55 -8.67
C ARG A 201 -26.46 8.22 -8.84
N ALA A 202 -27.39 8.13 -9.80
CA ALA A 202 -28.08 6.88 -10.08
C ALA A 202 -27.11 5.76 -10.49
N LYS A 203 -26.12 6.07 -11.33
CA LYS A 203 -25.07 5.13 -11.74
C LYS A 203 -24.13 4.73 -10.60
N ASN A 204 -23.89 5.62 -9.65
CA ASN A 204 -23.02 5.35 -8.51
C ASN A 204 -23.68 4.43 -7.47
N ARG A 205 -25.01 4.40 -7.38
CA ARG A 205 -25.77 3.48 -6.52
C ARG A 205 -25.79 2.06 -7.11
N ARG A 206 -24.63 1.40 -7.13
CA ARG A 206 -24.43 0.08 -7.75
C ARG A 206 -23.89 -0.95 -6.78
N VAL A 207 -23.95 -2.22 -7.17
CA VAL A 207 -23.18 -3.32 -6.60
C VAL A 207 -22.43 -3.97 -7.75
N GLU A 208 -21.10 -3.95 -7.69
CA GLU A 208 -20.26 -4.68 -8.63
C GLU A 208 -20.15 -6.12 -8.16
N ILE A 209 -20.21 -7.05 -9.11
CA ILE A 209 -20.02 -8.46 -8.82
C ILE A 209 -18.83 -8.93 -9.65
N GLU A 210 -17.89 -9.60 -9.01
CA GLU A 210 -16.76 -10.22 -9.67
C GLU A 210 -16.84 -11.72 -9.43
N VAL A 211 -16.74 -12.50 -10.51
CA VAL A 211 -16.82 -13.95 -10.46
C VAL A 211 -15.48 -14.51 -10.88
N VAL A 212 -14.90 -15.32 -10.01
CA VAL A 212 -13.65 -16.04 -10.28
C VAL A 212 -13.99 -17.51 -10.30
N GLY A 213 -13.63 -18.15 -11.40
CA GLY A 213 -13.88 -19.57 -11.59
C GLY A 213 -13.28 -20.06 -12.89
N THR A 214 -13.24 -21.38 -13.02
CA THR A 214 -12.65 -22.07 -14.16
C THR A 214 -13.74 -22.80 -14.93
N ARG A 215 -13.80 -22.64 -16.25
CA ARG A 215 -14.67 -23.47 -17.10
C ARG A 215 -14.05 -24.85 -17.30
#